data_AF-A0AA39S8Y2-F1
#
_entry.id   AF-A0AA39S8Y2-F1
#
_cell.length_a   1.000
_cell.length_b   1.000
_cell.length_c   1.000
_cell.angle_alpha   90.00
_cell.angle_beta   90.00
_cell.angle_gamma   90.00
#
_symmetry.space_group_name_H-M   'P 1'
#
loop_
_entity.id
_entity.type
_entity.pdbx_description
1 polymer ?
#
loop_
_entity_poly.entity_id
_entity_poly.type
_entity_poly.pdbx_seq_one_letter_code
_entity_poly.pdbx_strand_id
1 'polypeptide(L)'
;MLPGLQQGQEKMSKSDPSSSIFMDDEEVERSAANGGDKTYTSHEELIADYAEEKLHPADLKPALSKALNKILQGIMKTLSVNKMTSAGCKVKILVADWFAQLNNKMGGDLKKIENVGHYLIEIWKAAGMDLNGVEFLWSSKEINSRASEYWSLVIKIALRTNLHRIMRCVQIMGRNNQDLLTSASILYPCMQCADIFSLRTYTSHEELIADYAEENYILLT
;
A
#
# COMPACT_ATOMS: atom_id res chain seq x y z
N MET A 1 -3.12 -5.08 24.65
CA MET A 1 -4.08 -5.97 23.99
C MET A 1 -5.41 -5.20 24.17
N LEU A 2 -6.00 -4.81 23.02
CA LEU A 2 -7.15 -3.91 22.80
C LEU A 2 -8.49 -4.44 23.34
N PRO A 3 -9.44 -3.60 23.80
CA PRO A 3 -10.73 -4.07 24.31
C PRO A 3 -11.40 -5.09 23.37
N GLY A 4 -11.96 -6.16 23.93
CA GLY A 4 -12.68 -7.17 23.16
C GLY A 4 -13.92 -6.55 22.49
N LEU A 5 -14.18 -6.92 21.25
CA LEU A 5 -15.26 -6.34 20.42
C LEU A 5 -16.69 -6.72 20.88
N GLN A 6 -16.84 -7.45 22.00
CA GLN A 6 -18.13 -7.78 22.60
C GLN A 6 -18.29 -7.13 23.97
N GLN A 7 -19.53 -6.72 24.27
CA GLN A 7 -19.89 -6.11 25.54
C GLN A 7 -19.67 -7.11 26.69
N GLY A 8 -18.57 -6.94 27.43
CA GLY A 8 -18.22 -7.77 28.60
C GLY A 8 -16.84 -8.42 28.61
N GLN A 9 -15.98 -8.25 27.59
CA GLN A 9 -14.59 -8.71 27.65
C GLN A 9 -13.62 -7.59 28.05
N GLU A 10 -13.06 -7.69 29.27
CA GLU A 10 -12.31 -6.59 29.91
C GLU A 10 -10.90 -6.36 29.39
N LYS A 11 -10.21 -7.39 28.89
CA LYS A 11 -8.83 -7.23 28.46
C LYS A 11 -8.50 -8.10 27.29
N MET A 12 -7.65 -7.51 26.49
CA MET A 12 -6.61 -8.23 25.83
C MET A 12 -5.31 -7.98 26.72
N SER A 13 -4.42 -8.98 26.94
CA SER A 13 -3.14 -9.08 27.73
C SER A 13 -1.87 -8.32 27.24
N LYS A 14 -1.22 -7.55 28.12
CA LYS A 14 -0.03 -6.71 27.82
C LYS A 14 1.35 -7.43 27.85
N SER A 15 1.43 -8.72 28.19
CA SER A 15 2.71 -9.40 28.50
C SER A 15 3.37 -10.12 27.32
N ASP A 16 2.79 -10.05 26.12
CA ASP A 16 3.26 -10.81 24.96
C ASP A 16 3.49 -9.89 23.76
N PRO A 17 4.75 -9.65 23.34
CA PRO A 17 5.10 -8.87 22.16
C PRO A 17 4.54 -9.43 20.84
N SER A 18 4.01 -10.66 20.83
CA SER A 18 3.31 -11.26 19.69
C SER A 18 1.80 -10.97 19.65
N SER A 19 1.25 -10.27 20.66
CA SER A 19 -0.20 -10.02 20.80
C SER A 19 -0.72 -8.74 20.15
N SER A 20 0.14 -7.97 19.48
CA SER A 20 -0.25 -6.73 18.78
C SER A 20 0.68 -6.45 17.61
N ILE A 21 0.09 -6.33 16.41
CA ILE A 21 0.76 -5.84 15.21
C ILE A 21 0.90 -4.32 15.36
N PHE A 22 2.12 -3.84 15.63
CA PHE A 22 2.42 -2.42 15.57
C PHE A 22 2.60 -2.05 14.08
N MET A 23 1.81 -1.09 13.60
CA MET A 23 2.05 -0.37 12.36
C MET A 23 2.43 1.07 12.73
N ASP A 24 3.39 1.63 11.97
CA ASP A 24 4.08 2.93 12.10
C ASP A 24 3.45 4.02 12.96
N ASP A 25 4.32 4.79 13.63
CA ASP A 25 4.00 5.98 14.42
C ASP A 25 2.90 6.84 13.74
N GLU A 26 1.76 7.00 14.43
CA GLU A 26 0.61 7.72 13.87
C GLU A 26 0.86 9.23 13.89
N GLU A 27 1.14 9.79 12.72
CA GLU A 27 1.24 11.23 12.50
C GLU A 27 -0.14 11.85 12.29
N VAL A 28 -0.46 12.83 13.13
CA VAL A 28 -1.66 13.66 12.98
C VAL A 28 -1.28 14.89 12.18
N GLU A 29 -1.69 14.91 10.91
CA GLU A 29 -1.54 16.07 10.03
C GLU A 29 -2.47 17.20 10.50
N ARG A 30 -1.90 18.37 10.80
CA ARG A 30 -2.64 19.53 11.30
C ARG A 30 -2.08 20.82 10.70
N SER A 31 -2.96 21.79 10.47
CA SER A 31 -2.55 23.08 9.92
C SER A 31 -1.55 23.80 10.84
N ALA A 32 -0.71 24.67 10.29
CA ALA A 32 0.19 25.50 11.09
C ALA A 32 -0.56 26.33 12.16
N ALA A 33 -1.81 26.73 11.87
CA ALA A 33 -2.68 27.43 12.82
C ALA A 33 -3.14 26.55 13.99
N ASN A 34 -3.17 25.23 13.82
CA ASN A 34 -3.52 24.25 14.85
C ASN A 34 -2.27 23.63 15.51
N GLY A 35 -1.10 24.24 15.33
CA GLY A 35 0.15 23.81 15.96
C GLY A 35 1.09 22.97 15.07
N GLY A 36 0.70 22.64 13.82
CA GLY A 36 1.52 21.93 12.82
C GLY A 36 1.82 20.46 13.13
N ASP A 37 1.82 19.56 12.15
CA ASP A 37 1.92 18.08 12.28
C ASP A 37 2.59 17.54 13.56
N LYS A 38 1.91 16.61 14.24
CA LYS A 38 2.42 16.00 15.49
C LYS A 38 2.33 14.47 15.43
N THR A 39 3.43 13.82 15.76
CA THR A 39 3.51 12.36 15.93
C THR A 39 3.30 11.99 17.39
N TYR A 40 2.39 11.05 17.65
CA TYR A 40 2.15 10.51 18.98
C TYR A 40 2.81 9.14 19.12
N THR A 41 3.67 8.98 20.13
CA THR A 41 4.38 7.71 20.39
C THR A 41 3.76 6.90 21.53
N SER A 42 2.79 7.48 22.23
CA SER A 42 2.06 6.82 23.32
C SER A 42 0.59 7.22 23.33
N HIS A 43 -0.25 6.31 23.78
CA HIS A 43 -1.69 6.55 23.91
C HIS A 43 -1.98 7.61 24.98
N GLU A 44 -1.18 7.61 26.05
CA GLU A 44 -1.29 8.56 27.16
C GLU A 44 -1.05 10.00 26.68
N GLU A 45 -0.05 10.21 25.82
CA GLU A 45 0.22 11.54 25.25
C GLU A 45 -0.94 12.04 24.38
N LEU A 46 -1.49 11.16 23.52
CA LEU A 46 -2.62 11.51 22.65
C LEU A 46 -3.86 11.88 23.46
N ILE A 47 -4.17 11.12 24.52
CA ILE A 47 -5.31 11.42 25.41
C ILE A 47 -5.09 12.76 26.12
N ALA A 48 -3.89 13.00 26.66
CA ALA A 48 -3.59 14.22 27.40
C ALA A 48 -3.80 15.46 26.50
N ASP A 49 -3.25 15.45 25.29
CA ASP A 49 -3.41 16.55 24.35
C ASP A 49 -4.87 16.75 23.89
N TYR A 50 -5.62 15.66 23.73
CA TYR A 50 -7.04 15.76 23.39
C TYR A 50 -7.87 16.32 24.55
N ALA A 51 -7.60 15.88 25.78
CA ALA A 51 -8.29 16.35 26.98
C ALA A 51 -7.96 17.82 27.31
N GLU A 52 -6.76 18.27 26.98
CA GLU A 52 -6.31 19.67 27.15
C GLU A 52 -6.69 20.57 25.95
N GLU A 53 -7.52 20.09 25.01
CA GLU A 53 -7.95 20.81 23.80
C GLU A 53 -6.80 21.27 22.88
N LYS A 54 -5.60 20.70 23.05
CA LYS A 54 -4.44 20.92 22.18
C LYS A 54 -4.56 20.17 20.86
N LEU A 55 -5.31 19.07 20.86
CA LEU A 55 -5.63 18.28 19.67
C LEU A 55 -7.11 18.45 19.32
N HIS A 56 -7.38 19.08 18.18
CA HIS A 56 -8.75 19.36 17.76
C HIS A 56 -9.44 18.10 17.18
N PRO A 57 -10.73 17.86 17.45
CA PRO A 57 -11.46 16.71 16.89
C PRO A 57 -11.46 16.63 15.36
N ALA A 58 -11.36 17.77 14.67
CA ALA A 58 -11.29 17.82 13.20
C ALA A 58 -9.94 17.31 12.64
N ASP A 59 -8.89 17.28 13.45
CA ASP A 59 -7.57 16.76 13.09
C ASP A 59 -7.44 15.27 13.51
N LEU A 60 -7.97 14.93 14.70
CA LEU A 60 -7.97 13.54 15.21
C LEU A 60 -8.83 12.59 14.36
N LYS A 61 -10.03 13.01 13.95
CA LYS A 61 -10.96 12.14 13.18
C LYS A 61 -10.36 11.64 11.86
N PRO A 62 -9.77 12.50 11.01
CA PRO A 62 -9.06 12.06 9.81
C PRO A 62 -7.88 11.13 10.11
N ALA A 63 -7.07 11.44 11.12
CA ALA A 63 -5.91 10.61 11.49
C ALA A 63 -6.33 9.19 11.92
N LEU A 64 -7.33 9.09 12.80
CA LEU A 64 -7.89 7.80 13.22
C LEU A 64 -8.52 7.04 12.04
N SER A 65 -9.23 7.74 11.15
CA SER A 65 -9.81 7.12 9.96
C SER A 65 -8.73 6.57 9.03
N LYS A 66 -7.63 7.31 8.85
CA LYS A 66 -6.46 6.88 8.06
C LYS A 66 -5.81 5.63 8.68
N ALA A 67 -5.60 5.63 9.99
CA ALA A 67 -5.05 4.48 10.73
C ALA A 67 -5.94 3.24 10.64
N LEU A 68 -7.25 3.39 10.88
CA LEU A 68 -8.21 2.30 10.78
C LEU A 68 -8.27 1.74 9.35
N ASN A 69 -8.30 2.63 8.35
CA ASN A 69 -8.29 2.21 6.95
C ASN A 69 -7.04 1.37 6.65
N LYS A 70 -5.85 1.75 7.14
CA LYS A 70 -4.63 0.93 6.99
C LYS A 70 -4.81 -0.50 7.50
N ILE A 71 -5.37 -0.65 8.71
CA ILE A 71 -5.62 -1.98 9.30
C ILE A 71 -6.64 -2.77 8.46
N LEU A 72 -7.69 -2.10 7.97
CA LEU A 72 -8.77 -2.75 7.24
C LEU A 72 -8.41 -3.13 5.79
N GLN A 73 -7.33 -2.61 5.24
CA GLN A 73 -6.92 -2.88 3.85
C GLN A 73 -6.77 -4.37 3.53
N GLY A 74 -6.20 -5.15 4.46
CA GLY A 74 -6.06 -6.60 4.29
C GLY A 74 -7.41 -7.30 4.13
N ILE A 75 -8.38 -6.89 4.95
CA ILE A 75 -9.75 -7.44 4.94
C ILE A 75 -10.50 -6.98 3.68
N MET A 76 -10.44 -5.69 3.34
CA MET A 76 -11.09 -5.15 2.15
C MET A 76 -10.61 -5.83 0.87
N LYS A 77 -9.29 -6.03 0.75
CA LYS A 77 -8.69 -6.73 -0.39
C LYS A 77 -9.21 -8.16 -0.49
N THR A 78 -9.22 -8.88 0.63
CA THR A 78 -9.72 -10.25 0.74
C THR A 78 -11.17 -10.36 0.27
N LEU A 79 -12.04 -9.47 0.74
CA LEU A 79 -13.45 -9.45 0.34
C LEU A 79 -13.63 -9.17 -1.16
N SER A 80 -12.88 -8.22 -1.73
CA SER A 80 -12.94 -7.91 -3.17
C SER A 80 -12.44 -9.07 -4.02
N VAL A 81 -11.32 -9.70 -3.64
CA VAL A 81 -10.79 -10.88 -4.34
C VAL A 81 -11.79 -12.01 -4.33
N ASN A 82 -12.34 -12.33 -3.16
CA ASN A 82 -13.32 -13.40 -3.01
C ASN A 82 -14.59 -13.17 -3.84
N LYS A 83 -15.03 -11.91 -3.99
CA LYS A 83 -16.17 -11.57 -4.86
C LYS A 83 -15.88 -11.89 -6.32
N MET A 84 -14.69 -11.53 -6.83
CA MET A 84 -14.33 -11.82 -8.21
C MET A 84 -14.13 -13.31 -8.45
N THR A 85 -13.43 -14.02 -7.55
CA THR A 85 -13.25 -15.47 -7.69
C THR A 85 -14.58 -16.21 -7.64
N SER A 86 -15.50 -15.79 -6.76
CA SER A 86 -16.88 -16.32 -6.71
C SER A 86 -17.68 -16.01 -7.99
N ALA A 87 -17.34 -14.93 -8.71
CA ALA A 87 -17.91 -14.60 -10.01
C ALA A 87 -17.25 -15.37 -11.18
N GLY A 88 -16.28 -16.25 -10.89
CA GLY A 88 -15.58 -17.06 -11.87
C GLY A 88 -14.34 -16.40 -12.48
N CYS A 89 -13.91 -15.24 -11.97
CA CYS A 89 -12.69 -14.59 -12.42
C CYS A 89 -11.45 -15.31 -11.87
N LYS A 90 -10.40 -15.38 -12.69
CA LYS A 90 -9.05 -15.65 -12.20
C LYS A 90 -8.37 -14.33 -11.89
N VAL A 91 -7.73 -14.26 -10.73
CA VAL A 91 -7.18 -13.03 -10.16
C VAL A 91 -5.67 -13.17 -10.04
N LYS A 92 -4.93 -12.23 -10.63
CA LYS A 92 -3.50 -12.08 -10.41
C LYS A 92 -3.25 -10.93 -9.46
N ILE A 93 -2.49 -11.17 -8.41
CA ILE A 93 -2.07 -10.16 -7.44
C ILE A 93 -0.57 -9.93 -7.63
N LEU A 94 -0.21 -8.73 -8.11
CA LEU A 94 1.18 -8.34 -8.31
C LEU A 94 1.77 -7.78 -7.01
N VAL A 95 2.78 -8.45 -6.48
CA VAL A 95 3.68 -7.95 -5.44
C VAL A 95 4.75 -7.08 -6.08
N ALA A 96 4.54 -5.77 -5.99
CA ALA A 96 5.32 -4.74 -6.69
C ALA A 96 6.65 -4.40 -5.97
N ASP A 97 7.50 -5.40 -5.76
CA ASP A 97 8.77 -5.30 -5.04
C ASP A 97 9.78 -4.31 -5.64
N TRP A 98 10.01 -4.34 -6.95
CA TRP A 98 10.86 -3.34 -7.62
C TRP A 98 10.26 -1.94 -7.58
N PHE A 99 8.93 -1.81 -7.65
CA PHE A 99 8.27 -0.51 -7.51
C PHE A 99 8.41 0.05 -6.10
N ALA A 100 8.28 -0.80 -5.08
CA ALA A 100 8.54 -0.41 -3.70
C ALA A 100 9.99 0.04 -3.51
N GLN A 101 10.96 -0.65 -4.13
CA GLN A 101 12.36 -0.26 -4.12
C GLN A 101 12.58 1.09 -4.83
N LEU A 102 11.99 1.29 -6.01
CA LEU A 102 12.08 2.56 -6.77
C LEU A 102 11.51 3.74 -5.97
N ASN A 103 10.50 3.51 -5.14
CA ASN A 103 9.93 4.54 -4.25
C ASN A 103 10.61 4.57 -2.87
N ASN A 104 11.82 3.99 -2.75
CA ASN A 104 12.65 3.97 -1.54
C ASN A 104 11.94 3.42 -0.29
N LYS A 105 11.01 2.49 -0.46
CA LYS A 105 10.35 1.83 0.68
C LYS A 105 11.32 0.91 1.39
N MET A 106 11.21 0.86 2.72
CA MET A 106 12.16 0.13 3.58
C MET A 106 13.63 0.53 3.34
N GLY A 107 13.88 1.79 2.97
CA GLY A 107 15.21 2.29 2.62
C GLY A 107 15.76 1.73 1.31
N GLY A 108 14.89 1.20 0.43
CA GLY A 108 15.29 0.54 -0.82
C GLY A 108 15.84 -0.88 -0.65
N ASP A 109 15.77 -1.43 0.58
CA ASP A 109 16.23 -2.78 0.88
C ASP A 109 15.24 -3.82 0.34
N LEU A 110 15.61 -4.44 -0.78
CA LEU A 110 14.77 -5.41 -1.47
C LEU A 110 14.45 -6.63 -0.61
N LYS A 111 15.37 -7.07 0.26
CA LYS A 111 15.13 -8.23 1.12
C LYS A 111 14.07 -7.93 2.17
N LYS A 112 14.08 -6.72 2.73
CA LYS A 112 13.00 -6.27 3.63
C LYS A 112 11.67 -6.15 2.89
N ILE A 113 11.67 -5.57 1.69
CA ILE A 113 10.48 -5.46 0.84
C ILE A 113 9.89 -6.85 0.55
N GLU A 114 10.72 -7.83 0.18
CA GLU A 114 10.28 -9.20 -0.07
C GLU A 114 9.67 -9.85 1.16
N ASN A 115 10.32 -9.71 2.33
CA ASN A 115 9.79 -10.22 3.59
C ASN A 115 8.40 -9.62 3.90
N VAL A 116 8.21 -8.31 3.67
CA VAL A 116 6.91 -7.65 3.88
C VAL A 116 5.89 -8.14 2.85
N GLY A 117 6.28 -8.33 1.59
CA GLY A 117 5.40 -8.93 0.57
C GLY A 117 4.91 -10.32 0.97
N HIS A 118 5.80 -11.17 1.49
CA HIS A 118 5.42 -12.47 2.03
C HIS A 118 4.48 -12.35 3.23
N TYR A 119 4.78 -11.43 4.15
CA TYR A 119 3.93 -11.15 5.31
C TYR A 119 2.51 -10.73 4.90
N LEU A 120 2.36 -9.84 3.92
CA LEU A 120 1.05 -9.42 3.41
C LEU A 120 0.27 -10.58 2.78
N ILE A 121 0.95 -11.46 2.04
CA ILE A 121 0.33 -12.67 1.48
C ILE A 121 -0.24 -13.54 2.61
N GLU A 122 0.52 -13.75 3.69
CA GLU A 122 0.05 -14.53 4.84
C GLU A 122 -1.11 -13.85 5.57
N ILE A 123 -1.13 -12.51 5.68
CA ILE A 123 -2.28 -11.77 6.21
C ILE A 123 -3.53 -12.02 5.38
N TRP A 124 -3.44 -11.91 4.04
CA TRP A 124 -4.60 -12.13 3.17
C TRP A 124 -5.13 -13.56 3.27
N LYS A 125 -4.25 -14.55 3.35
CA LYS A 125 -4.64 -15.95 3.61
C LYS A 125 -5.35 -16.08 4.96
N ALA A 126 -4.78 -15.53 6.02
CA ALA A 126 -5.36 -15.58 7.36
C ALA A 126 -6.70 -14.82 7.46
N ALA A 127 -6.87 -13.76 6.67
CA ALA A 127 -8.12 -13.01 6.54
C ALA A 127 -9.21 -13.76 5.76
N GLY A 128 -8.91 -14.95 5.20
CA GLY A 128 -9.87 -15.80 4.51
C GLY A 128 -9.94 -15.58 3.00
N MET A 129 -8.85 -15.16 2.35
CA MET A 129 -8.79 -15.08 0.89
C MET A 129 -8.88 -16.48 0.28
N ASP A 130 -9.87 -16.68 -0.58
CA ASP A 130 -9.99 -17.91 -1.37
C ASP A 130 -8.91 -17.90 -2.44
N LEU A 131 -7.95 -18.82 -2.29
CA LEU A 131 -6.82 -18.91 -3.19
C LEU A 131 -7.16 -19.66 -4.49
N ASN A 132 -8.35 -20.27 -4.58
CA ASN A 132 -8.78 -20.91 -5.81
C ASN A 132 -8.96 -19.87 -6.91
N GLY A 133 -8.12 -19.94 -7.94
CA GLY A 133 -8.11 -18.96 -9.02
C GLY A 133 -7.34 -17.68 -8.69
N VAL A 134 -6.57 -17.63 -7.59
CA VAL A 134 -5.67 -16.52 -7.25
C VAL A 134 -4.21 -16.91 -7.50
N GLU A 135 -3.46 -16.05 -8.18
CA GLU A 135 -2.03 -16.20 -8.43
C GLU A 135 -1.27 -14.97 -7.91
N PHE A 136 -0.21 -15.19 -7.13
CA PHE A 136 0.68 -14.13 -6.65
C PHE A 136 1.91 -14.03 -7.54
N LEU A 137 2.10 -12.87 -8.15
CA LEU A 137 3.21 -12.59 -9.06
C LEU A 137 4.16 -11.58 -8.41
N TRP A 138 5.47 -11.74 -8.58
CA TRP A 138 6.45 -10.79 -8.06
C TRP A 138 6.99 -9.96 -9.21
N SER A 139 6.92 -8.62 -9.12
CA SER A 139 7.29 -7.76 -10.24
C SER A 139 8.73 -8.00 -10.72
N SER A 140 9.68 -8.17 -9.79
CA SER A 140 11.06 -8.51 -10.11
C SER A 140 11.17 -9.82 -10.91
N LYS A 141 10.43 -10.87 -10.52
CA LYS A 141 10.48 -12.18 -11.18
C LYS A 141 9.83 -12.13 -12.55
N GLU A 142 8.64 -11.55 -12.65
CA GLU A 142 7.90 -11.44 -13.91
C GLU A 142 8.69 -10.62 -14.93
N ILE A 143 9.25 -9.48 -14.53
CA ILE A 143 10.04 -8.63 -15.41
C ILE A 143 11.31 -9.37 -15.85
N ASN A 144 12.04 -10.01 -14.94
CA ASN A 144 13.26 -10.74 -15.30
C ASN A 144 12.99 -11.92 -16.24
N SER A 145 11.86 -12.60 -16.10
CA SER A 145 11.49 -13.74 -16.95
C SER A 145 11.33 -13.35 -18.44
N ARG A 146 11.05 -12.07 -18.72
CA ARG A 146 10.84 -11.51 -20.07
C ARG A 146 11.49 -10.14 -20.21
N ALA A 147 12.72 -10.03 -19.73
CA ALA A 147 13.41 -8.76 -19.59
C ALA A 147 13.53 -8.02 -20.93
N SER A 148 13.83 -8.75 -22.01
CA SER A 148 13.98 -8.16 -23.34
C SER A 148 12.70 -7.48 -23.82
N GLU A 149 11.58 -8.18 -23.74
CA GLU A 149 10.26 -7.70 -24.15
C GLU A 149 9.78 -6.57 -23.25
N TYR A 150 9.92 -6.73 -21.94
CA TYR A 150 9.47 -5.76 -20.94
C TYR A 150 10.21 -4.43 -21.09
N TRP A 151 11.55 -4.45 -21.08
CA TRP A 151 12.33 -3.21 -21.19
C TRP A 151 12.21 -2.57 -22.56
N SER A 152 12.05 -3.37 -23.63
CA SER A 152 11.70 -2.82 -24.95
C SER A 152 10.39 -2.05 -24.93
N LEU A 153 9.38 -2.52 -24.18
CA LEU A 153 8.11 -1.83 -24.03
C LEU A 153 8.25 -0.55 -23.18
N VAL A 154 8.97 -0.61 -22.06
CA VAL A 154 9.26 0.56 -21.21
C VAL A 154 9.94 1.66 -22.02
N ILE A 155 10.95 1.31 -22.83
CA ILE A 155 11.66 2.26 -23.70
C ILE A 155 10.70 2.86 -24.75
N LYS A 156 9.84 2.04 -25.38
CA LYS A 156 8.84 2.53 -26.33
C LYS A 156 7.85 3.51 -25.69
N ILE A 157 7.46 3.29 -24.44
CA ILE A 157 6.60 4.19 -23.68
C ILE A 157 7.34 5.50 -23.38
N ALA A 158 8.58 5.43 -22.89
CA ALA A 158 9.39 6.59 -22.60
C ALA A 158 9.61 7.47 -23.85
N LEU A 159 9.87 6.86 -25.01
CA LEU A 159 10.04 7.58 -26.29
C LEU A 159 8.77 8.25 -26.82
N ARG A 160 7.58 7.82 -26.37
CA ARG A 160 6.28 8.35 -26.82
C ARG A 160 5.61 9.27 -25.81
N THR A 161 6.26 9.52 -24.68
CA THR A 161 5.77 10.41 -23.63
C THR A 161 6.74 11.57 -23.46
N ASN A 162 6.24 12.70 -22.97
CA ASN A 162 7.11 13.82 -22.58
C ASN A 162 7.24 13.85 -21.06
N LEU A 163 8.32 14.46 -20.58
CA LEU A 163 8.63 14.50 -19.16
C LEU A 163 7.49 15.15 -18.36
N HIS A 164 6.90 16.24 -18.84
CA HIS A 164 5.78 16.89 -18.15
C HIS A 164 4.59 15.94 -17.91
N ARG A 165 4.27 15.08 -18.89
CA ARG A 165 3.21 14.07 -18.75
C ARG A 165 3.58 13.00 -17.73
N ILE A 166 4.83 12.54 -17.72
CA ILE A 166 5.32 11.58 -16.72
C ILE A 166 5.27 12.18 -15.32
N MET A 167 5.71 13.44 -15.16
CA MET A 167 5.74 14.12 -13.87
C MET A 167 4.35 14.33 -13.27
N ARG A 168 3.31 14.46 -14.10
CA ARG A 168 1.91 14.49 -13.60
C ARG A 168 1.48 13.17 -12.95
N CYS A 169 2.17 12.06 -13.23
CA CYS A 169 1.89 10.75 -12.63
C CYS A 169 2.64 10.53 -11.30
N VAL A 170 3.47 11.47 -10.85
CA VAL A 170 4.28 11.33 -9.63
C VAL A 170 3.41 11.16 -8.37
N GLN A 171 2.20 11.72 -8.40
CA GLN A 171 1.19 11.54 -7.34
C GLN A 171 0.78 10.09 -7.11
N ILE A 172 0.86 9.23 -8.14
CA ILE A 172 0.57 7.80 -8.01
C ILE A 172 1.52 7.12 -7.01
N MET A 173 2.74 7.65 -6.86
CA MET A 173 3.73 7.18 -5.90
C MET A 173 3.61 7.85 -4.52
N GLY A 174 2.56 8.64 -4.28
CA GLY A 174 2.39 9.43 -3.05
C GLY A 174 3.39 10.58 -2.92
N ARG A 175 3.87 11.12 -4.06
CA ARG A 175 4.88 12.19 -4.14
C ARG A 175 4.29 13.42 -4.82
N ASN A 176 4.85 14.59 -4.53
CA ASN A 176 4.53 15.85 -5.18
C ASN A 176 5.66 16.33 -6.08
N ASN A 177 5.33 17.19 -7.06
CA ASN A 177 6.32 17.80 -7.96
C ASN A 177 7.34 18.71 -7.27
N GLN A 178 7.08 19.07 -6.01
CA GLN A 178 7.98 19.89 -5.17
C GLN A 178 8.93 19.03 -4.33
N ASP A 179 8.73 17.71 -4.29
CA ASP A 179 9.62 16.81 -3.57
C ASP A 179 10.97 16.68 -4.27
N LEU A 180 11.98 16.18 -3.54
CA LEU A 180 13.24 15.76 -4.16
C LEU A 180 13.00 14.46 -4.97
N LEU A 181 12.71 14.62 -6.25
CA LEU A 181 12.43 13.51 -7.14
C LEU A 181 13.71 12.94 -7.75
N THR A 182 13.90 11.63 -7.63
CA THR A 182 14.97 10.90 -8.31
C THR A 182 14.52 10.50 -9.72
N SER A 183 15.46 10.12 -10.59
CA SER A 183 15.15 9.59 -11.93
C SER A 183 14.26 8.33 -11.88
N ALA A 184 14.20 7.63 -10.75
CA ALA A 184 13.23 6.55 -10.53
C ALA A 184 11.79 7.03 -10.69
N SER A 185 11.50 8.28 -10.32
CA SER A 185 10.18 8.92 -10.44
C SER A 185 9.72 9.07 -11.90
N ILE A 186 10.67 9.06 -12.84
CA ILE A 186 10.40 9.09 -14.28
C ILE A 186 10.19 7.66 -14.82
N LEU A 187 11.01 6.73 -14.34
CA LEU A 187 10.99 5.34 -14.78
C LEU A 187 9.75 4.60 -14.29
N TYR A 188 9.33 4.86 -13.04
CA TYR A 188 8.23 4.16 -12.38
C TYR A 188 6.92 4.25 -13.19
N PRO A 189 6.42 5.42 -13.64
CA PRO A 189 5.21 5.48 -14.45
C PRO A 189 5.34 4.76 -15.80
N CYS A 190 6.55 4.72 -16.38
CA CYS A 190 6.79 3.99 -17.63
C CYS A 190 6.70 2.47 -17.41
N MET A 191 7.27 1.97 -16.32
CA MET A 191 7.18 0.57 -15.90
C MET A 191 5.74 0.17 -15.56
N GLN A 192 5.03 0.98 -14.78
CA GLN A 192 3.63 0.70 -14.42
C GLN A 192 2.73 0.67 -15.66
N CYS A 193 2.97 1.54 -16.65
CA CYS A 193 2.28 1.48 -17.93
C CYS A 193 2.63 0.19 -18.70
N ALA A 194 3.89 -0.25 -18.68
CA ALA A 194 4.32 -1.50 -19.31
C ALA A 194 3.69 -2.75 -18.66
N ASP A 195 3.48 -2.74 -17.34
CA ASP A 195 2.83 -3.83 -16.61
C ASP A 195 1.42 -4.11 -17.13
N ILE A 196 0.65 -3.05 -17.42
CA ILE A 196 -0.72 -3.20 -17.95
C ILE A 196 -0.73 -4.09 -19.19
N PHE A 197 0.22 -3.92 -20.12
CA PHE A 197 0.29 -4.73 -21.32
C PHE A 197 0.95 -6.08 -21.09
N SER A 198 1.99 -6.12 -20.25
CA SER A 198 2.74 -7.34 -19.96
C SER A 198 1.90 -8.37 -19.21
N LEU A 199 0.99 -7.90 -18.34
CA LEU A 199 0.07 -8.73 -17.57
C LEU A 199 -1.23 -9.05 -18.35
N ARG A 200 -1.67 -8.17 -19.27
CA ARG A 200 -2.87 -8.38 -20.11
C ARG A 200 -2.71 -9.35 -21.27
N THR A 201 -1.50 -9.66 -21.72
CA THR A 201 -1.28 -10.59 -22.84
C THR A 201 -1.71 -12.05 -22.56
N TYR A 202 -2.39 -12.31 -21.44
CA TYR A 202 -2.66 -13.66 -20.95
C TYR A 202 -4.13 -14.08 -20.82
N THR A 203 -5.17 -13.25 -21.07
CA THR A 203 -6.57 -13.73 -20.93
C THR A 203 -7.66 -12.80 -21.49
N SER A 204 -8.68 -13.42 -22.10
CA SER A 204 -9.86 -12.76 -22.69
C SER A 204 -10.97 -12.38 -21.70
N HIS A 205 -10.88 -12.77 -20.42
CA HIS A 205 -11.90 -12.51 -19.39
C HIS A 205 -11.34 -12.46 -17.94
N GLU A 206 -10.18 -11.84 -17.70
CA GLU A 206 -9.65 -11.64 -16.33
C GLU A 206 -9.70 -10.16 -15.93
N GLU A 207 -10.37 -9.84 -14.82
CA GLU A 207 -10.18 -8.59 -14.10
C GLU A 207 -8.86 -8.68 -13.35
N LEU A 208 -7.83 -8.08 -13.94
CA LEU A 208 -6.59 -7.80 -13.22
C LEU A 208 -6.94 -6.83 -12.09
N ILE A 209 -6.70 -7.22 -10.83
CA ILE A 209 -6.44 -6.18 -9.82
C ILE A 209 -5.01 -5.70 -10.02
N ALA A 210 -4.79 -4.95 -11.09
CA ALA A 210 -3.77 -3.92 -11.11
C ALA A 210 -4.41 -2.62 -10.61
N ASP A 211 -4.96 -2.65 -9.39
CA ASP A 211 -5.36 -1.40 -8.73
C ASP A 211 -4.26 -1.01 -7.75
N TYR A 212 -3.34 -0.22 -8.32
CA TYR A 212 -2.68 0.88 -7.65
C TYR A 212 -2.63 2.07 -8.62
N ALA A 213 -3.77 2.70 -8.89
CA ALA A 213 -3.84 4.09 -9.34
C ALA A 213 -5.28 4.59 -9.33
N GLU A 214 -5.85 4.86 -8.15
CA GLU A 214 -6.70 6.04 -7.90
C GLU A 214 -7.18 6.03 -6.42
N GLU A 215 -6.81 7.10 -5.72
CA GLU A 215 -7.41 7.62 -4.48
C GLU A 215 -7.19 6.98 -3.09
N ASN A 216 -6.65 5.76 -2.90
CA ASN A 216 -6.33 5.31 -1.53
C ASN A 216 -5.02 4.53 -1.40
N TYR A 217 -4.11 5.11 -0.60
CA TYR A 217 -2.78 4.67 -0.22
C TYR A 217 -2.66 3.19 0.23
N ILE A 218 -1.73 2.46 -0.39
CA ILE A 218 -1.01 1.25 0.06
C ILE A 218 0.23 1.17 -0.82
N LEU A 219 1.12 2.14 -0.61
CA LEU A 219 2.50 1.72 -0.51
C LEU A 219 2.57 0.82 0.73
N LEU A 220 3.38 -0.22 0.66
CA LEU A 220 3.95 -0.85 1.84
C LEU A 220 4.42 0.27 2.79
N THR A 221 3.60 0.62 3.77
CA THR A 221 3.93 1.34 5.00
C THR A 221 3.92 0.28 6.06
#